data_AF-A0A954RV00-F1
#
_entry.id   AF-A0A954RV00-F1
#
_cell.length_a   1.000
_cell.length_b   1.000
_cell.length_c   1.000
_cell.angle_alpha   90.00
_cell.angle_beta   90.00
_cell.angle_gamma   90.00
#
_symmetry.space_group_name_H-M   'P 1'
#
loop_
_entity.id
_entity.type
_entity.pdbx_description
1 polymer ?
#
loop_
_entity_poly.entity_id
_entity_poly.type
_entity_poly.pdbx_seq_one_letter_code
_entity_poly.pdbx_strand_id
1 'polypeptide(L)' 'MEKLDAYLTIKEAASFLGVSPNTLRNWGRDGRIPMHRNPANGYRLFRRSDLEKFLQETAKPSNEIRKAK' A
#
# COMPACT_ATOMS: atom_id res chain seq x y z
N MET A 1 12.34 9.01 17.43
CA MET A 1 12.76 7.64 17.07
C MET A 1 11.77 7.10 16.05
N GLU A 2 12.11 7.06 14.76
CA GLU A 2 11.33 6.30 13.78
C GLU A 2 11.54 4.81 14.07
N LYS A 3 10.50 4.14 14.55
CA LYS A 3 10.55 2.73 14.97
C LYS A 3 10.82 1.81 13.77
N LEU A 4 11.53 0.71 14.02
CA LEU A 4 11.76 -0.40 13.08
C LEU A 4 10.46 -1.00 12.51
N ASP A 5 9.30 -0.71 13.11
CA ASP A 5 7.96 -1.13 12.68
C ASP A 5 7.42 -0.33 11.47
N ALA A 6 8.26 0.48 10.83
CA ALA A 6 7.84 1.38 9.76
C ALA A 6 7.47 0.67 8.46
N TYR A 7 7.96 -0.55 8.21
CA TYR A 7 7.76 -1.26 6.96
C TYR A 7 6.98 -2.55 7.17
N LEU A 8 5.95 -2.74 6.34
CA LEU A 8 5.10 -3.92 6.31
C LEU A 8 5.32 -4.68 5.01
N THR A 9 5.27 -6.01 5.08
CA THR A 9 5.20 -6.83 3.87
C THR A 9 3.86 -6.63 3.15
N ILE A 10 3.77 -7.08 1.91
CA ILE A 10 2.51 -7.01 1.14
C ILE A 10 1.33 -7.68 1.86
N LYS A 11 1.55 -8.74 2.63
CA LYS A 11 0.49 -9.43 3.36
C LYS A 11 0.00 -8.60 4.54
N GLU A 12 0.93 -8.07 5.33
CA GLU A 12 0.62 -7.23 6.49
C GLU A 12 -0.03 -5.92 6.07
N ALA A 13 0.50 -5.27 5.03
CA ALA A 13 -0.05 -4.05 4.47
C ALA A 13 -1.46 -4.26 3.90
N ALA A 14 -1.71 -5.39 3.23
CA ALA A 14 -3.04 -5.73 2.73
C ALA A 14 -4.03 -5.98 3.87
N SER A 15 -3.59 -6.67 4.93
CA SER A 15 -4.39 -6.86 6.14
C SER A 15 -4.68 -5.54 6.84
N PHE A 16 -3.71 -4.63 6.88
CA PHE A 16 -3.86 -3.29 7.47
C PHE A 16 -4.88 -2.43 6.71
N LEU A 17 -4.89 -2.53 5.38
CA LEU A 17 -5.83 -1.82 4.51
C LEU A 17 -7.18 -2.53 4.34
N GLY A 18 -7.34 -3.76 4.83
CA GLY A 18 -8.56 -4.54 4.65
C GLY A 18 -8.81 -4.99 3.20
N VAL A 19 -7.76 -5.14 2.39
CA VAL A 19 -7.86 -5.55 0.98
C VAL A 19 -7.12 -6.86 0.71
N SER A 20 -7.32 -7.43 -0.48
CA SER A 20 -6.52 -8.59 -0.89
C SER A 20 -5.06 -8.20 -1.18
N PRO A 21 -4.07 -9.08 -0.94
CA PRO A 21 -2.68 -8.83 -1.32
C PRO A 21 -2.50 -8.57 -2.82
N ASN A 22 -3.39 -9.11 -3.67
CA ASN A 22 -3.35 -8.87 -5.11
C ASN A 22 -3.80 -7.46 -5.47
N THR A 23 -4.80 -6.93 -4.77
CA THR A 23 -5.24 -5.52 -4.89
C THR A 23 -4.10 -4.57 -4.53
N LEU A 24 -3.42 -4.81 -3.40
CA LEU A 24 -2.27 -4.01 -3.00
C LEU A 24 -1.10 -4.12 -3.98
N ARG A 25 -0.89 -5.30 -4.57
CA ARG A 25 0.12 -5.50 -5.62
C ARG A 25 -0.15 -4.65 -6.85
N ASN A 26 -1.41 -4.60 -7.29
CA ASN A 26 -1.84 -3.79 -8.42
C ASN A 26 -1.64 -2.31 -8.11
N TRP A 27 -2.08 -1.84 -6.94
CA TRP A 27 -1.86 -0.45 -6.52
C TRP A 27 -0.39 -0.05 -6.46
N GLY A 28 0.48 -0.93 -5.96
CA GLY A 28 1.93 -0.70 -5.98
C GLY A 28 2.53 -0.71 -7.39
N ARG A 29 1.99 -1.51 -8.32
CA ARG A 29 2.41 -1.51 -9.74
C ARG A 29 1.95 -0.23 -10.46
N ASP A 30 0.74 0.20 -10.16
CA ASP A 30 0.10 1.38 -10.77
C ASP A 30 0.61 2.69 -10.14
N GLY A 31 1.54 2.62 -9.17
CA GLY A 31 2.15 3.78 -8.51
C GLY A 31 1.26 4.49 -7.50
N ARG A 32 0.09 3.92 -7.16
CA ARG A 32 -0.86 4.51 -6.20
C ARG A 32 -0.37 4.48 -4.76
N ILE A 33 0.43 3.48 -4.41
CA ILE A 33 1.06 3.37 -3.09
C ILE A 33 2.57 3.18 -3.32
N PRO A 34 3.43 3.98 -2.65
CA PRO A 34 4.87 3.81 -2.69
C PRO A 34 5.27 2.39 -2.29
N MET A 35 5.97 1.71 -3.19
CA MET A 35 6.50 0.37 -2.96
C MET A 35 8.02 0.45 -2.82
N HIS A 36 8.52 0.05 -1.66
CA HIS A 36 9.95 -0.07 -1.41
C HIS A 36 10.41 -1.51 -1.68
N ARG A 37 11.65 -1.66 -2.11
CA ARG A 37 12.29 -2.97 -2.24
C ARG A 37 13.30 -3.13 -1.12
N ASN A 38 13.23 -4.25 -0.42
CA ASN A 38 14.27 -4.59 0.54
C ASN A 38 15.57 -4.92 -0.22
N PRO A 39 16.68 -4.20 0.01
CA PRO A 39 17.95 -4.49 -0.67
C PRO A 39 18.51 -5.88 -0.32
N ALA A 40 18.13 -6.45 0.83
CA ALA A 40 18.67 -7.74 1.29
C ALA A 40 18.03 -8.96 0.62
N ASN A 41 16.75 -8.90 0.24
CA ASN A 41 16.01 -10.07 -0.28
C ASN A 41 15.03 -9.74 -1.43
N GLY A 42 14.97 -8.50 -1.87
CA GLY A 42 14.12 -8.07 -2.99
C GLY A 42 12.62 -8.06 -2.71
N TYR A 43 12.17 -8.33 -1.48
CA TYR A 43 10.75 -8.29 -1.16
C TYR A 43 10.19 -6.87 -1.24
N ARG A 44 8.90 -6.80 -1.56
CA ARG A 44 8.12 -5.57 -1.60
C ARG A 44 7.71 -5.20 -0.18
N LEU A 45 8.13 -4.03 0.25
CA LEU A 45 7.84 -3.44 1.54
C LEU A 45 7.01 -2.16 1.34
N PHE A 46 6.08 -1.93 2.24
CA PHE A 46 5.20 -0.76 2.25
C PHE A 46 5.41 -0.02 3.56
N ARG A 47 5.67 1.28 3.49
CA ARG A 47 5.82 2.06 4.72
C ARG A 47 4.43 2.27 5.34
N ARG A 48 4.31 2.00 6.64
CA ARG A 48 3.06 2.17 7.38
C ARG A 48 2.50 3.60 7.24
N SER A 49 3.35 4.62 7.29
CA SER A 49 2.95 6.01 7.09
C SER A 49 2.35 6.27 5.69
N ASP A 50 2.82 5.57 4.66
CA ASP A 50 2.28 5.72 3.31
C ASP A 50 0.93 5.03 3.17
N LEU A 51 0.75 3.88 3.84
CA LEU A 51 -0.54 3.21 3.92
C LEU A 51 -1.57 4.06 4.69
N GLU A 52 -1.16 4.70 5.78
CA GLU A 52 -2.03 5.60 6.55
C GLU A 52 -2.42 6.84 5.74
N LYS A 53 -1.46 7.46 5.04
CA LYS A 53 -1.75 8.55 4.10
C LYS A 53 -2.71 8.11 3.01
N PHE A 54 -2.50 6.93 2.44
CA PHE A 54 -3.38 6.38 1.42
C PHE A 54 -4.81 6.15 1.95
N LEU A 55 -4.98 5.67 3.19
CA LEU A 55 -6.30 5.59 3.81
C LEU A 55 -6.96 6.96 3.97
N GLN A 56 -6.21 7.98 4.37
CA GLN A 56 -6.71 9.35 4.50
C GLN A 56 -7.09 9.96 3.14
N GLU A 57 -6.34 9.66 2.09
CA GLU A 57 -6.62 10.10 0.72
C GLU A 57 -7.82 9.37 0.12
N THR A 58 -7.94 8.05 0.32
CA THR A 58 -9.04 7.23 -0.22
C THR A 58 -10.35 7.36 0.56
N ALA A 59 -10.30 7.76 1.83
CA ALA A 59 -11.48 8.12 2.61
C ALA A 59 -12.17 9.39 2.09
N LYS A 60 -11.48 10.23 1.30
CA LYS A 60 -12.14 11.23 0.48
C LYS A 60 -12.81 10.50 -0.69
N PRO A 61 -14.14 10.57 -0.87
CA PRO A 61 -14.82 9.80 -1.90
C PRO A 61 -14.44 10.32 -3.29
N SER A 62 -13.35 9.81 -3.86
CA SER A 62 -13.03 9.95 -5.28
C SER A 62 -13.79 8.86 -6.04
N ASN A 63 -14.90 9.28 -6.65
CA ASN A 63 -15.89 8.51 -7.40
C ASN A 63 -15.37 7.83 -8.70
N GLU A 64 -14.14 7.29 -8.71
CA GLU A 64 -13.42 7.01 -9.96
C GLU A 64 -13.07 5.53 -10.23
N ILE A 65 -13.92 4.58 -9.82
CA ILE A 65 -13.76 3.15 -10.21
C ILE A 65 -15.03 2.60 -10.91
N ARG A 66 -15.90 3.47 -11.44
CA ARG A 66 -17.05 3.06 -12.29
C ARG A 66 -16.87 3.32 -13.78
N LYS A 67 -15.66 3.66 -14.24
CA LYS A 67 -15.37 3.77 -15.68
C LYS A 67 -14.30 2.79 -16.12
N ALA A 68 -14.70 1.53 -16.28
CA ALA A 68 -14.16 0.71 -17.34
C ALA A 68 -15.38 0.12 -18.07
N LYS A 69 -15.56 0.64 -19.27
CA LYS A 69 -16.56 0.33 -20.29
C LYS A 69 -16.38 -1.10 -20.80
#